data_AF-A0AA45G751-F1
#
_entry.id   AF-A0AA45G751-F1
#
_cell.length_a   1.000
_cell.length_b   1.000
_cell.length_c   1.000
_cell.angle_alpha   90.00
_cell.angle_beta   90.00
_cell.angle_gamma   90.00
#
_symmetry.space_group_name_H-M   'P 1'
#
loop_
_entity.id
_entity.type
_entity.pdbx_description
1 polymer ?
#
loop_
_entity_poly.entity_id
_entity_poly.type
_entity_poly.pdbx_seq_one_letter_code
_entity_poly.pdbx_strand_id
1 'polypeptide(L)'
;MTDTAPQSEPTTSLPQLDDVEEAMRDVVDPELGINVVDLGLVYDMTVTDEAIAKLDMTLTSAACPLQDVIEDQARAALVSSGLCTDLEINWVWLPPWGPEKITDDGREQLRALGFTV
;
A
#
# COMPACT_ATOMS: atom_id res chain seq x y z
N MET A 1 -13.79 27.04 11.81
CA MET A 1 -14.12 25.62 12.03
C MET A 1 -12.80 24.95 12.32
N THR A 2 -12.55 24.61 13.58
CA THR A 2 -11.50 23.67 14.03
C THR A 2 -11.67 22.35 13.25
N ASP A 3 -10.65 21.60 12.84
CA ASP A 3 -9.58 21.02 13.64
C ASP A 3 -8.61 20.21 12.73
N THR A 4 -7.33 20.17 13.10
CA THR A 4 -6.33 19.12 12.79
C THR A 4 -5.89 18.86 11.34
N ALA A 5 -4.74 19.44 10.98
CA ALA A 5 -3.69 18.68 10.31
C ALA A 5 -2.49 18.69 11.28
N PRO A 6 -2.08 17.56 11.87
CA PRO A 6 -0.83 17.54 12.61
C PRO A 6 0.30 17.66 11.59
N GLN A 7 1.22 18.56 11.90
CA GLN A 7 2.50 18.68 11.22
C GLN A 7 3.30 17.41 11.52
N SER A 8 3.69 16.63 10.50
CA SER A 8 4.67 15.55 10.68
C SER A 8 6.06 16.16 10.66
N GLU A 9 6.59 16.42 11.85
CA GLU A 9 8.00 16.75 12.09
C GLU A 9 8.86 15.55 11.65
N PRO A 10 10.01 15.76 10.95
CA PRO A 10 10.88 14.66 10.53
C PRO A 10 11.61 14.12 11.76
N THR A 11 10.96 13.18 12.46
CA THR A 11 11.55 12.51 13.61
C THR A 11 12.55 11.49 13.08
N THR A 12 13.83 11.85 13.18
CA THR A 12 14.96 10.94 12.97
C THR A 12 14.90 9.83 14.02
N SER A 13 14.13 8.78 13.76
CA SER A 13 14.22 7.46 14.40
C SER A 13 13.13 6.57 13.81
N LEU A 14 13.54 5.67 12.91
CA LEU A 14 12.72 4.67 12.20
C LEU A 14 11.74 5.22 11.14
N PRO A 15 11.52 4.47 10.06
CA PRO A 15 10.58 4.87 9.00
C PRO A 15 9.18 4.94 9.61
N GLN A 16 8.53 6.10 9.53
CA GLN A 16 7.17 6.21 10.05
C GLN A 16 6.22 5.45 9.13
N LEU A 17 5.17 4.88 9.72
CA LEU A 17 4.14 4.18 8.96
C LEU A 17 3.53 5.09 7.89
N ASP A 18 3.30 6.36 8.22
CA ASP A 18 2.78 7.37 7.29
C ASP A 18 3.71 7.58 6.06
N ASP A 19 5.03 7.59 6.25
CA ASP A 19 5.97 7.74 5.13
C ASP A 19 5.95 6.51 4.21
N VAL A 20 5.81 5.32 4.81
CA VAL A 20 5.67 4.06 4.07
C VAL A 20 4.34 4.01 3.33
N GLU A 21 3.24 4.43 3.96
CA GLU A 21 1.92 4.51 3.33
C GLU A 21 1.93 5.47 2.14
N GLU A 22 2.51 6.66 2.29
CA GLU A 22 2.64 7.64 1.20
C GLU A 22 3.48 7.09 0.04
N ALA A 23 4.61 6.43 0.33
CA ALA A 23 5.40 5.76 -0.72
C ALA A 23 4.63 4.59 -1.38
N MET A 24 3.79 3.87 -0.62
CA MET A 24 2.95 2.81 -1.17
C MET A 24 1.78 3.34 -2.02
N ARG A 25 1.43 4.63 -1.93
CA ARG A 25 0.47 5.26 -2.85
C ARG A 25 1.02 5.45 -4.25
N ASP A 26 2.35 5.49 -4.42
CA ASP A 26 2.97 5.48 -5.76
C ASP A 26 2.87 4.10 -6.43
N VAL A 27 2.56 3.05 -5.66
CA VAL A 27 2.41 1.69 -6.16
C VAL A 27 0.98 1.49 -6.67
N VAL A 28 0.87 1.50 -8.00
CA VAL A 28 -0.41 1.40 -8.71
C VAL A 28 -0.58 -0.01 -9.27
N ASP A 29 -1.76 -0.59 -9.11
CA ASP A 29 -2.13 -1.83 -9.80
C ASP A 29 -2.32 -1.53 -11.30
N PRO A 30 -1.53 -2.12 -12.22
CA PRO A 30 -1.61 -1.79 -13.64
C PRO A 30 -2.84 -2.38 -14.36
N GLU A 31 -3.62 -3.27 -13.73
CA GLU A 31 -4.88 -3.77 -14.32
C GLU A 31 -6.02 -2.79 -14.07
N LEU A 32 -6.10 -2.22 -12.87
CA LEU A 32 -7.16 -1.31 -12.46
C LEU A 32 -6.77 0.17 -12.58
N GLY A 33 -5.48 0.49 -12.54
CA GLY A 33 -4.96 1.87 -12.53
C GLY A 33 -5.21 2.60 -11.21
N ILE A 34 -5.38 1.86 -10.11
CA ILE A 34 -5.68 2.39 -8.77
C ILE A 34 -4.57 1.95 -7.80
N ASN A 35 -4.28 2.79 -6.81
CA ASN A 35 -3.27 2.50 -5.80
C ASN A 35 -3.66 1.28 -4.94
N VAL A 36 -2.68 0.47 -4.57
CA VAL A 36 -2.92 -0.72 -3.72
C VAL A 36 -3.43 -0.36 -2.32
N VAL A 37 -3.09 0.84 -1.84
CA VAL A 37 -3.58 1.41 -0.58
C VAL A 37 -5.06 1.76 -0.66
N ASP A 38 -5.48 2.44 -1.73
CA ASP A 38 -6.89 2.85 -1.92
C ASP A 38 -7.82 1.68 -2.20
N LEU A 39 -7.31 0.67 -2.91
CA LEU A 39 -8.02 -0.60 -3.07
C LEU A 39 -8.12 -1.38 -1.76
N GLY A 40 -7.39 -1.01 -0.70
CA GLY A 40 -7.36 -1.78 0.53
C GLY A 40 -6.82 -3.20 0.33
N LEU A 41 -5.90 -3.36 -0.63
CA LEU A 41 -5.20 -4.62 -0.86
C LEU A 41 -4.09 -4.86 0.17
N VAL A 42 -3.68 -3.79 0.85
CA VAL A 42 -2.77 -3.82 1.98
C VAL A 42 -3.58 -4.07 3.26
N TYR A 43 -3.34 -5.20 3.92
CA TYR A 43 -4.01 -5.54 5.17
C TYR A 43 -3.26 -5.06 6.40
N ASP A 44 -1.94 -5.23 6.39
CA ASP A 44 -1.08 -4.83 7.48
C ASP A 44 0.24 -4.28 6.92
N MET A 45 0.77 -3.28 7.61
CA MET A 45 2.08 -2.70 7.34
C MET A 45 2.81 -2.61 8.67
N THR A 46 3.96 -3.26 8.74
CA THR A 46 4.80 -3.26 9.93
C THR A 46 6.23 -2.96 9.51
N VAL A 47 6.86 -2.00 10.19
CA VAL A 47 8.28 -1.69 9.97
C VAL A 47 9.08 -2.17 11.17
N THR A 48 10.14 -2.94 10.93
CA THR A 48 11.01 -3.44 12.00
C THR A 48 12.04 -2.39 12.43
N ASP A 49 12.65 -2.58 13.60
CA ASP A 49 13.76 -1.74 14.08
C ASP A 49 15.00 -1.75 13.16
N GLU A 50 15.08 -2.71 12.23
CA GLU A 50 16.14 -2.81 11.21
C GLU A 50 15.79 -2.03 9.92
N ALA A 51 14.72 -1.23 9.94
CA ALA A 51 14.16 -0.53 8.79
C ALA A 51 13.77 -1.49 7.64
N ILE A 52 13.24 -2.67 7.97
CA ILE A 52 12.67 -3.60 6.99
C ILE A 52 11.15 -3.42 7.03
N ALA A 53 10.55 -3.06 5.89
CA ALA A 53 9.10 -2.99 5.76
C ALA A 53 8.53 -4.38 5.47
N LYS A 54 7.61 -4.83 6.32
CA LYS A 54 6.81 -6.04 6.15
C LYS A 54 5.39 -5.61 5.79
N LEU A 55 4.91 -6.02 4.62
CA LEU A 55 3.54 -5.75 4.21
C LEU A 55 2.79 -7.06 3.99
N ASP A 56 1.62 -7.15 4.59
CA ASP A 56 0.68 -8.23 4.31
C ASP A 56 -0.29 -7.74 3.24
N MET A 57 -0.18 -8.29 2.04
CA MET A 57 -0.97 -7.86 0.88
C MET A 57 -1.75 -9.01 0.27
N THR A 58 -2.82 -8.66 -0.43
CA THR A 58 -3.62 -9.60 -1.22
C THR A 58 -3.72 -9.13 -2.66
N LEU A 59 -3.87 -10.06 -3.59
CA LEU A 59 -4.08 -9.75 -5.00
C LEU A 59 -5.44 -10.24 -5.46
N THR A 60 -6.02 -9.48 -6.38
CA THR A 60 -7.23 -9.86 -7.11
C THR A 60 -6.98 -11.06 -8.04
N SER A 61 -5.73 -11.32 -8.43
CA SER A 61 -5.33 -12.49 -9.23
C SER A 61 -4.14 -13.22 -8.62
N ALA A 62 -4.25 -14.54 -8.51
CA ALA A 62 -3.18 -15.39 -8.00
C ALA A 62 -2.02 -15.49 -9.00
N ALA A 63 -0.80 -15.15 -8.54
CA ALA A 63 0.48 -15.47 -9.18
C ALA A 63 0.58 -15.12 -10.69
N CYS A 64 0.18 -13.91 -11.06
CA CYS A 64 0.52 -13.33 -12.36
C CYS A 64 1.84 -12.54 -12.26
N PRO A 65 2.56 -12.29 -13.38
CA PRO A 65 3.78 -11.48 -13.39
C PRO A 65 3.59 -10.06 -12.84
N LEU A 66 2.34 -9.64 -12.65
CA LEU A 66 1.97 -8.42 -11.93
C LEU A 66 2.46 -8.39 -10.48
N GLN A 67 2.50 -9.54 -9.80
CA GLN A 67 2.96 -9.61 -8.42
C GLN A 67 4.39 -9.09 -8.33
N ASP A 68 5.29 -9.64 -9.15
CA ASP A 68 6.69 -9.21 -9.21
C ASP A 68 6.82 -7.73 -9.56
N VAL A 69 5.94 -7.20 -10.43
CA VAL A 69 5.91 -5.78 -10.82
C VAL A 69 5.51 -4.88 -9.65
N ILE A 70 4.51 -5.27 -8.88
CA ILE A 70 4.07 -4.54 -7.67
C ILE A 70 5.15 -4.60 -6.59
N GLU A 71 5.76 -5.77 -6.39
CA GLU A 71 6.87 -5.92 -5.43
C GLU A 71 8.06 -5.05 -5.82
N ASP A 72 8.43 -5.00 -7.11
CA ASP A 72 9.52 -4.17 -7.60
C ASP A 72 9.21 -2.68 -7.47
N GLN A 73 7.99 -2.26 -7.81
CA GLN A 73 7.53 -0.87 -7.62
C GLN A 73 7.54 -0.47 -6.14
N ALA A 74 7.00 -1.31 -5.24
CA ALA A 74 7.00 -1.05 -3.81
C ALA A 74 8.42 -1.01 -3.25
N ARG A 75 9.29 -1.93 -3.69
CA ARG A 75 10.70 -1.94 -3.29
C ARG A 75 11.42 -0.69 -3.79
N ALA A 76 11.17 -0.26 -5.02
CA ALA A 76 11.72 0.98 -5.54
C ALA A 76 11.19 2.19 -4.76
N ALA A 77 9.89 2.27 -4.49
CA ALA A 77 9.29 3.38 -3.74
C ALA A 77 9.83 3.47 -2.31
N LEU A 78 10.06 2.35 -1.63
CA LEU A 78 10.52 2.34 -0.22
C LEU A 78 12.04 2.35 -0.09
N VAL A 79 12.73 1.48 -0.82
CA VAL A 79 14.19 1.33 -0.76
C VAL A 79 14.89 2.44 -1.53
N SER A 80 14.41 2.82 -2.72
CA SER A 80 15.05 3.91 -3.49
C SER A 80 14.82 5.28 -2.85
N SER A 81 13.73 5.45 -2.10
CA SER A 81 13.48 6.66 -1.30
C SER A 81 14.32 6.71 -0.02
N GLY A 82 15.03 5.62 0.32
CA GLY A 82 15.83 5.52 1.53
C GLY A 82 14.99 5.42 2.81
N LEU A 83 13.70 5.09 2.68
CA LEU A 83 12.79 4.89 3.81
C LEU A 83 13.09 3.53 4.47
N CYS A 84 13.26 2.47 3.67
CA CYS A 84 13.54 1.13 4.18
C CYS A 84 14.82 0.54 3.59
N THR A 85 15.50 -0.32 4.34
CA THR A 85 16.66 -1.09 3.86
C THR A 85 16.21 -2.25 2.97
N ASP A 86 15.09 -2.87 3.31
CA ASP A 86 14.54 -4.01 2.57
C ASP A 86 13.00 -4.05 2.67
N LEU A 87 12.39 -4.82 1.78
CA LEU A 87 10.95 -4.99 1.65
C LEU A 87 10.58 -6.48 1.61
N GLU A 88 9.75 -6.90 2.55
CA GLU A 88 9.19 -8.24 2.64
C GLU A 88 7.67 -8.17 2.46
N ILE A 89 7.16 -8.70 1.36
CA ILE A 89 5.71 -8.76 1.11
C ILE A 89 5.23 -10.18 1.40
N ASN A 90 4.36 -10.32 2.40
CA ASN A 90 3.64 -11.56 2.65
C ASN A 90 2.32 -11.50 1.91
N TRP A 91 2.18 -12.41 0.97
CA TRP A 91 0.91 -12.54 0.29
C TRP A 91 -0.05 -13.36 1.15
N VAL A 92 -1.25 -12.83 1.35
CA VAL A 92 -2.32 -13.45 2.12
C VAL A 92 -3.61 -13.48 1.32
N TRP A 93 -4.27 -14.63 1.32
CA TRP A 93 -5.53 -14.87 0.57
C TRP A 93 -6.72 -15.08 1.50
N LEU A 94 -6.45 -15.18 2.80
CA LEU A 94 -7.43 -15.41 3.85
C LEU A 94 -7.22 -14.34 4.92
N PRO A 95 -8.23 -13.49 5.21
CA PRO A 95 -9.59 -13.47 4.63
C PRO A 95 -9.62 -13.05 3.14
N PRO A 96 -10.66 -13.46 2.37
CA PRO A 96 -10.82 -13.00 0.99
C PRO A 96 -10.99 -11.48 0.98
N TRP A 97 -10.33 -10.83 0.03
CA TRP A 97 -10.50 -9.39 -0.17
C TRP A 97 -11.95 -9.08 -0.58
N GLY A 98 -12.50 -8.03 0.02
CA GLY A 98 -13.87 -7.61 -0.20
C GLY A 98 -13.96 -6.10 -0.36
N PRO A 99 -15.04 -5.60 -0.99
CA PRO A 99 -15.25 -4.17 -1.22
C PRO A 99 -15.41 -3.35 0.07
N GLU A 100 -15.50 -4.01 1.22
CA GLU A 100 -15.50 -3.39 2.55
C GLU A 100 -14.14 -2.82 2.97
N LYS A 101 -13.05 -3.26 2.34
CA LYS A 101 -11.68 -2.82 2.63
C LYS A 101 -11.23 -1.60 1.83
N ILE A 102 -11.98 -1.28 0.78
CA ILE A 102 -11.68 -0.18 -0.14
C ILE A 102 -11.98 1.15 0.54
N THR A 103 -11.08 2.12 0.39
CA THR A 103 -11.29 3.49 0.86
C THR A 103 -12.45 4.15 0.10
N ASP A 104 -13.00 5.24 0.64
CA ASP A 104 -14.06 5.98 -0.08
C ASP A 104 -13.58 6.48 -1.45
N ASP A 105 -12.31 6.88 -1.57
CA ASP A 105 -11.69 7.31 -2.83
C ASP A 105 -11.52 6.14 -3.81
N GLY A 106 -10.97 5.00 -3.34
CA GLY A 106 -10.85 3.79 -4.15
C GLY A 106 -12.20 3.25 -4.64
N ARG A 107 -13.27 3.40 -3.83
CA ARG A 107 -14.65 3.06 -4.23
C ARG A 107 -15.16 3.96 -5.35
N GLU A 108 -14.89 5.26 -5.26
CA GLU A 108 -15.29 6.22 -6.30
C GLU A 108 -14.58 5.92 -7.62
N GLN A 109 -13.28 5.62 -7.56
CA GLN A 109 -12.48 5.22 -8.73
C GLN A 109 -12.97 3.90 -9.35
N LEU A 110 -13.28 2.88 -8.54
CA LEU A 110 -13.87 1.63 -9.04
C LEU A 110 -15.25 1.81 -9.67
N ARG A 111 -16.09 2.69 -9.10
CA ARG A 111 -17.37 3.06 -9.71
C ARG A 111 -17.18 3.77 -11.04
N ALA A 112 -16.18 4.64 -11.15
CA ALA A 112 -15.86 5.33 -12.41
C ALA A 112 -15.46 4.34 -13.52
N LEU A 113 -14.83 3.21 -13.15
CA LEU A 113 -14.49 2.11 -14.05
C LEU A 113 -15.66 1.14 -14.35
N GLY A 114 -16.81 1.33 -13.71
CA GLY A 114 -18.02 0.53 -13.94
C GLY A 114 -18.16 -0.72 -13.06
N PHE A 115 -17.33 -0.86 -12.03
CA PHE A 115 -17.52 -1.89 -11.01
C PHE A 115 -18.58 -1.44 -10.01
N THR A 116 -19.64 -2.23 -9.84
CA THR A 116 -20.61 -2.03 -8.76
C THR A 116 -20.02 -2.51 -7.43
N VAL A 117 -19.45 -1.56 -6.69
CA VAL A 117 -19.03 -1.70 -5.29
C VAL A 117 -19.94 -0.93 -4.35
#